data_AF-A0A1H0EMB2-F1
#
_entry.id   AF-A0A1H0EMB2-F1
#
_cell.length_a   1.000
_cell.length_b   1.000
_cell.length_c   1.000
_cell.angle_alpha   90.00
_cell.angle_beta   90.00
_cell.angle_gamma   90.00
#
_symmetry.space_group_name_H-M   'P 1'
#
loop_
_entity.id
_entity.type
_entity.pdbx_description
1 polymer ?
#
loop_
_entity_poly.entity_id
_entity_poly.type
_entity_poly.pdbx_seq_one_letter_code
_entity_poly.pdbx_strand_id
1 'polypeptide(L)'
;MFELVLGGVRSGKSKFALSLLKKEGRRGLIVTAKSLDFNFKRQILQHRKERDKDILVFESGHDLGARIANLPLDLDSLLIEGLDFWFFSIVKLKNKEQILSSFWKNLKNRREHVVLVSSEMSLGFLPVNIDIELVRECGEFNQKLAQLCSKVYLVVAGCPVILKDKEDKENGLF
;
A
#
# COMPACT_ATOMS: atom_id res chain seq x y z
N MET A 1 -8.27 11.45 1.33
CA MET A 1 -8.74 10.41 2.31
C MET A 1 -7.82 9.20 2.18
N PHE A 2 -7.41 8.57 3.28
CA PHE A 2 -6.46 7.44 3.25
C PHE A 2 -7.08 6.16 3.81
N GLU A 3 -6.88 5.06 3.09
CA GLU A 3 -7.29 3.72 3.51
C GLU A 3 -6.11 2.76 3.42
N LEU A 4 -6.00 1.85 4.39
CA LEU A 4 -4.97 0.83 4.43
C LEU A 4 -5.60 -0.55 4.26
N VAL A 5 -5.05 -1.35 3.35
CA VAL A 5 -5.41 -2.75 3.15
C VAL A 5 -4.23 -3.62 3.54
N LEU A 6 -4.42 -4.41 4.59
CA LEU A 6 -3.49 -5.41 5.09
C LEU A 6 -3.94 -6.82 4.69
N GLY A 7 -3.02 -7.78 4.72
CA GLY A 7 -3.35 -9.19 4.57
C GLY A 7 -2.15 -10.05 4.20
N GLY A 8 -2.29 -11.36 4.39
CA GLY A 8 -1.25 -12.32 4.05
C GLY A 8 -0.99 -12.46 2.54
N VAL A 9 -0.01 -13.30 2.21
CA VAL A 9 0.26 -13.70 0.82
C VAL A 9 -0.96 -14.45 0.26
N ARG A 10 -1.39 -14.10 -0.96
CA ARG A 10 -2.58 -14.66 -1.63
C ARG A 10 -3.90 -14.52 -0.85
N SER A 11 -4.00 -13.57 0.08
CA SER A 11 -5.24 -13.35 0.81
C SER A 11 -6.33 -12.64 0.00
N GLY A 12 -6.03 -12.15 -1.21
CA GLY A 12 -6.95 -11.37 -2.04
C GLY A 12 -6.89 -9.86 -1.83
N LYS A 13 -5.99 -9.36 -0.96
CA LYS A 13 -5.87 -7.93 -0.61
C LYS A 13 -5.76 -6.99 -1.80
N SER A 14 -4.98 -7.31 -2.83
CA SER A 14 -4.79 -6.43 -3.99
C SER A 14 -6.06 -6.30 -4.84
N LYS A 15 -6.85 -7.38 -4.98
CA LYS A 15 -8.15 -7.35 -5.67
C LYS A 15 -9.14 -6.48 -4.91
N PHE A 16 -9.18 -6.62 -3.59
CA PHE A 16 -10.01 -5.79 -2.73
C PHE A 16 -9.58 -4.31 -2.78
N ALA A 17 -8.29 -4.02 -2.68
CA ALA A 17 -7.76 -2.67 -2.76
C ALA A 17 -8.08 -1.97 -4.09
N LEU A 18 -8.00 -2.68 -5.22
CA LEU A 18 -8.46 -2.17 -6.51
C LEU A 18 -9.95 -1.82 -6.52
N SER A 19 -10.79 -2.61 -5.83
CA SER A 19 -12.23 -2.34 -5.74
C SER A 19 -12.58 -1.11 -4.89
N LEU A 20 -11.64 -0.64 -4.05
CA LEU A 20 -11.80 0.59 -3.28
C LEU A 20 -11.56 1.84 -4.13
N LEU A 21 -10.81 1.76 -5.23
CA LEU A 21 -10.63 2.92 -6.10
C LEU A 21 -11.98 3.43 -6.62
N LYS A 22 -12.08 4.75 -6.78
CA LYS A 22 -13.27 5.38 -7.36
C LYS A 22 -13.51 4.79 -8.76
N LYS A 23 -14.75 4.38 -9.03
CA LYS A 23 -15.12 3.80 -10.33
C LYS A 23 -15.02 4.81 -11.47
N GLU A 24 -15.27 6.07 -11.16
CA GLU A 24 -15.19 7.20 -12.09
C GLU A 24 -13.97 8.07 -11.79
N GLY A 25 -13.52 8.81 -12.80
CA GLY A 25 -12.40 9.73 -12.68
C GLY A 25 -11.04 9.12 -12.99
N ARG A 26 -10.00 9.95 -12.87
CA ARG A 26 -8.63 9.60 -13.25
C ARG A 26 -7.97 8.79 -12.13
N ARG A 27 -7.48 7.59 -12.46
CA ARG A 27 -6.95 6.65 -11.48
C ARG A 27 -5.45 6.44 -11.65
N GLY A 28 -4.72 6.38 -10.54
CA GLY A 28 -3.31 6.05 -10.49
C GLY A 28 -3.05 4.73 -9.76
N LEU A 29 -2.04 4.00 -10.21
CA LEU A 29 -1.50 2.82 -9.54
C LEU A 29 0.01 2.91 -9.48
N ILE A 30 0.59 2.95 -8.29
CA ILE A 30 2.01 2.73 -8.07
C ILE A 30 2.25 1.26 -7.73
N VAL A 31 3.18 0.63 -8.46
CA VAL A 31 3.70 -0.71 -8.18
C VAL A 31 5.16 -0.57 -7.76
N THR A 32 5.50 -1.01 -6.55
CA THR A 32 6.87 -0.91 -6.03
C THR A 32 7.77 -1.97 -6.68
N ALA A 33 9.03 -1.62 -6.99
CA ALA A 33 9.90 -2.41 -7.87
C ALA A 33 10.06 -3.90 -7.50
N LYS A 34 9.98 -4.29 -6.22
CA LYS A 34 10.05 -5.70 -5.81
C LYS A 34 8.72 -6.45 -5.87
N SER A 35 7.58 -5.75 -5.91
CA SER A 35 6.27 -6.38 -6.12
C SER A 35 6.05 -6.83 -7.57
N LEU A 36 6.93 -6.40 -8.50
CA LEU A 36 6.88 -6.73 -9.92
C LEU A 36 7.14 -8.22 -10.23
N ASP A 37 7.66 -9.00 -9.27
CA ASP A 37 8.00 -10.43 -9.46
C ASP A 37 6.85 -11.40 -9.17
N PHE A 38 5.78 -10.98 -8.48
CA PHE A 38 4.64 -11.86 -8.21
C PHE A 38 3.48 -11.59 -9.19
N ASN A 39 2.58 -12.57 -9.32
CA ASN A 39 1.44 -12.70 -10.26
C ASN A 39 0.63 -11.42 -10.61
N PHE A 40 0.76 -10.33 -9.84
CA PHE A 40 0.20 -9.02 -10.07
C PHE A 40 0.59 -8.43 -11.45
N LYS A 41 1.82 -8.67 -11.93
CA LYS A 41 2.27 -8.26 -13.28
C LYS A 41 1.44 -8.92 -14.39
N ARG A 42 1.13 -10.21 -14.28
CA ARG A 42 0.26 -10.92 -15.24
C ARG A 42 -1.19 -10.46 -15.13
N GLN A 43 -1.71 -10.22 -13.93
CA GLN A 43 -3.07 -9.74 -13.73
C GLN A 43 -3.27 -8.30 -14.21
N ILE A 44 -2.36 -7.36 -13.94
CA ILE A 44 -2.43 -6.00 -14.49
C ILE A 44 -2.30 -6.02 -16.01
N LEU A 45 -1.37 -6.81 -16.57
CA LEU A 45 -1.20 -6.91 -18.03
C LEU A 45 -2.40 -7.60 -18.72
N GLN A 46 -3.05 -8.59 -18.09
CA GLN A 46 -4.30 -9.19 -18.58
C GLN A 46 -5.51 -8.24 -18.39
N HIS A 47 -5.66 -7.60 -17.23
CA HIS A 47 -6.72 -6.63 -16.97
C HIS A 47 -6.60 -5.37 -17.86
N ARG A 48 -5.38 -4.92 -18.18
CA ARG A 48 -5.10 -3.84 -19.15
C ARG A 48 -5.57 -4.19 -20.57
N LYS A 49 -5.55 -5.47 -20.94
CA LYS A 49 -6.05 -5.91 -22.24
C LYS A 49 -7.58 -5.97 -22.31
N GLU A 50 -8.28 -6.05 -21.17
CA GLU A 50 -9.70 -6.42 -21.17
C GLU A 50 -10.68 -5.40 -20.56
N ARG A 51 -10.33 -4.57 -19.54
CA ARG A 51 -11.39 -3.88 -18.77
C ARG A 51 -11.19 -2.45 -18.26
N ASP A 52 -9.97 -1.90 -18.12
CA ASP A 52 -9.81 -0.58 -17.48
C ASP A 52 -8.65 0.24 -18.07
N LYS A 53 -8.92 0.96 -19.16
CA LYS A 53 -7.92 1.79 -19.87
C LYS A 53 -7.52 3.05 -19.08
N ASP A 54 -8.27 3.40 -18.04
CA ASP A 54 -8.15 4.71 -17.38
C ASP A 54 -7.23 4.72 -16.14
N ILE A 55 -6.65 3.57 -15.78
CA ILE A 55 -5.67 3.49 -14.68
C ILE A 55 -4.25 3.71 -15.22
N LEU A 56 -3.67 4.86 -14.85
CA LEU A 56 -2.26 5.16 -15.09
C LEU A 56 -1.40 4.32 -14.15
N VAL A 57 -0.47 3.54 -14.69
CA VAL A 57 0.43 2.69 -13.90
C VAL A 57 1.82 3.29 -13.88
N PHE A 58 2.38 3.34 -12.68
CA PHE A 58 3.65 3.95 -12.35
C PHE A 58 4.50 2.94 -11.59
N GLU A 59 5.72 2.71 -12.04
CA GLU A 59 6.69 1.96 -11.23
C GLU A 59 7.42 2.91 -10.27
N SER A 60 7.82 2.40 -9.11
CA SER A 60 8.69 3.12 -8.17
C SER A 60 9.89 2.27 -7.76
N GLY A 61 11.08 2.86 -7.76
CA GLY A 61 12.27 2.29 -7.13
C GLY A 61 12.29 2.52 -5.61
N HIS A 62 13.47 2.69 -5.03
CA HIS A 62 13.63 3.01 -3.61
C HIS A 62 13.05 4.38 -3.23
N ASP A 63 13.09 5.36 -4.12
CA ASP A 63 12.55 6.71 -3.87
C ASP A 63 11.06 6.81 -4.23
N LEU A 64 10.23 6.10 -3.46
CA LEU A 64 8.77 6.16 -3.58
C LEU A 64 8.24 7.57 -3.27
N GLY A 65 8.88 8.30 -2.36
CA GLY A 65 8.50 9.67 -2.00
C GLY A 65 8.58 10.61 -3.21
N ALA A 66 9.70 10.62 -3.93
CA ALA A 66 9.83 11.39 -5.16
C ALA A 66 8.84 10.94 -6.24
N ARG A 67 8.54 9.63 -6.33
CA ARG A 67 7.54 9.14 -7.27
C ARG A 67 6.15 9.71 -6.97
N ILE A 68 5.74 9.70 -5.70
CA ILE A 68 4.46 10.29 -5.25
C ILE A 68 4.41 11.79 -5.54
N ALA A 69 5.52 12.50 -5.32
CA ALA A 69 5.61 13.94 -5.57
C ALA A 69 5.38 14.33 -7.04
N ASN A 70 5.82 13.47 -7.97
CA ASN A 70 5.73 13.70 -9.41
C ASN A 70 4.50 13.07 -10.07
N LEU A 71 3.54 12.56 -9.28
CA LEU A 71 2.27 12.07 -9.83
C LEU A 71 1.42 13.23 -10.35
N PRO A 72 0.56 12.99 -11.36
CA PRO A 72 -0.44 13.96 -11.78
C PRO A 72 -1.28 14.46 -10.59
N LEU A 73 -1.57 15.76 -10.58
CA LEU A 73 -2.34 16.41 -9.52
C LEU A 73 -3.86 16.24 -9.71
N ASP A 74 -4.29 15.81 -10.89
CA ASP A 74 -5.67 15.60 -11.30
C ASP A 74 -6.14 14.15 -11.14
N LEU A 75 -5.47 13.35 -10.29
CA LEU A 75 -5.93 12.02 -9.92
C LEU A 75 -7.11 12.13 -8.95
N ASP A 76 -8.16 11.35 -9.20
CA ASP A 76 -9.31 11.20 -8.30
C ASP A 76 -9.08 10.12 -7.24
N SER A 77 -8.28 9.10 -7.59
CA SER A 77 -7.83 8.06 -6.66
C SER A 77 -6.48 7.45 -7.06
N LEU A 78 -5.76 6.96 -6.05
CA LEU A 78 -4.42 6.41 -6.15
C LEU A 78 -4.31 5.13 -5.32
N LEU A 79 -3.85 4.05 -5.94
CA LEU A 79 -3.45 2.82 -5.25
C LEU A 79 -1.92 2.73 -5.17
N ILE A 80 -1.37 2.45 -4.00
CA ILE A 80 0.06 2.16 -3.81
C ILE A 80 0.20 0.71 -3.32
N GLU A 81 0.67 -0.16 -4.21
CA GLU A 81 0.79 -1.60 -3.95
C GLU A 81 2.21 -1.98 -3.50
N GLY A 82 2.30 -2.91 -2.53
CA GLY A 82 3.55 -3.55 -2.16
C GLY A 82 4.44 -2.69 -1.26
N LEU A 83 3.84 -1.99 -0.30
CA LEU A 83 4.58 -1.13 0.65
C LEU A 83 5.49 -1.93 1.58
N ASP A 84 5.14 -3.17 1.91
CA ASP A 84 5.98 -4.13 2.62
C ASP A 84 7.30 -4.39 1.87
N PHE A 85 7.21 -4.75 0.59
CA PHE A 85 8.39 -5.00 -0.25
C PHE A 85 9.24 -3.76 -0.46
N TRP A 86 8.60 -2.59 -0.63
CA TRP A 86 9.32 -1.33 -0.70
C TRP A 86 10.05 -1.04 0.62
N PHE A 87 9.39 -1.19 1.75
CA PHE A 87 9.97 -0.99 3.07
C PHE A 87 11.21 -1.89 3.27
N PHE A 88 11.08 -3.19 2.98
CA PHE A 88 12.21 -4.14 3.02
C PHE A 88 13.37 -3.73 2.11
N SER A 89 13.08 -3.06 0.99
CA SER A 89 14.11 -2.60 0.06
C SER A 89 14.91 -1.41 0.59
N ILE A 90 14.36 -0.64 1.54
CA ILE A 90 14.99 0.60 2.04
C ILE A 90 15.51 0.50 3.47
N VAL A 91 14.98 -0.41 4.29
CA VAL A 91 15.24 -0.47 5.73
C VAL A 91 16.70 -0.73 6.11
N LYS A 92 17.47 -1.40 5.24
CA LYS A 92 18.90 -1.64 5.42
C LYS A 92 19.80 -0.56 4.77
N LEU A 93 19.21 0.44 4.12
CA LEU A 93 19.97 1.52 3.49
C LEU A 93 20.42 2.56 4.51
N LYS A 94 21.62 3.12 4.32
CA LYS A 94 22.17 4.16 5.21
C LYS A 94 21.31 5.43 5.26
N ASN A 95 20.60 5.73 4.18
CA ASN A 95 19.73 6.90 4.05
C ASN A 95 18.24 6.57 4.29
N LYS A 96 17.90 5.46 4.99
CA LYS A 96 16.52 5.04 5.22
C LYS A 96 15.63 6.15 5.77
N GLU A 97 16.13 6.92 6.74
CA GLU A 97 15.37 7.99 7.39
C GLU A 97 15.03 9.13 6.43
N GLN A 98 15.96 9.47 5.53
CA GLN A 98 15.71 10.47 4.49
C GLN A 98 14.64 9.99 3.51
N ILE A 99 14.71 8.73 3.09
CA ILE A 99 13.73 8.12 2.18
C ILE A 99 12.34 8.07 2.83
N LEU A 100 12.26 7.61 4.09
CA LEU A 100 11.02 7.57 4.87
C LEU A 100 10.44 8.97 5.06
N SER A 101 11.27 9.96 5.43
CA SER A 101 10.83 11.35 5.58
C SER A 101 10.23 11.91 4.28
N SER A 102 10.90 11.67 3.14
CA SER A 102 10.39 12.03 1.81
C SER A 102 9.05 11.33 1.51
N PHE A 103 8.95 10.03 1.77
CA PHE A 103 7.72 9.27 1.60
C PHE A 103 6.56 9.86 2.41
N TRP A 104 6.75 10.06 3.72
CA TRP A 104 5.71 10.58 4.60
C TRP A 104 5.27 11.99 4.21
N LYS A 105 6.21 12.87 3.90
CA LYS A 105 5.93 14.25 3.47
C LYS A 105 5.07 14.26 2.21
N ASN A 106 5.49 13.54 1.18
CA ASN A 106 4.82 13.55 -0.10
C ASN A 106 3.48 12.81 -0.07
N LEU A 107 3.39 11.72 0.70
CA LEU A 107 2.13 11.00 0.89
C LEU A 107 1.08 11.89 1.56
N LYS A 108 1.43 12.60 2.64
CA LYS A 108 0.50 13.47 3.37
C LYS A 108 -0.01 14.66 2.54
N ASN A 109 0.74 15.07 1.50
CA ASN A 109 0.34 16.15 0.61
C ASN A 109 -0.68 15.74 -0.45
N ARG A 110 -0.94 14.44 -0.63
CA ARG A 110 -1.96 13.94 -1.57
C ARG A 110 -3.35 14.26 -1.05
N ARG A 111 -4.23 14.70 -1.94
CA ARG A 111 -5.58 15.18 -1.61
C ARG A 111 -6.68 14.24 -2.09
N GLU A 112 -6.36 13.43 -3.09
CA GLU A 112 -7.25 12.43 -3.64
C GLU A 112 -7.55 11.29 -2.66
N HIS A 113 -8.31 10.30 -3.12
CA HIS A 113 -8.52 9.07 -2.38
C HIS A 113 -7.30 8.15 -2.56
N VAL A 114 -6.58 7.88 -1.47
CA VAL A 114 -5.37 7.05 -1.50
C VAL A 114 -5.62 5.73 -0.78
N VAL A 115 -5.39 4.62 -1.49
CA VAL A 115 -5.44 3.26 -0.98
C VAL A 115 -4.01 2.72 -0.88
N LEU A 116 -3.63 2.26 0.29
CA LEU A 116 -2.30 1.76 0.60
C LEU A 116 -2.37 0.25 0.84
N VAL A 117 -1.46 -0.53 0.26
CA VAL A 117 -1.45 -1.98 0.41
C VAL A 117 -0.12 -2.44 0.98
N SER A 118 -0.20 -3.17 2.09
CA SER A 118 0.94 -3.80 2.75
C SER A 118 0.58 -5.22 3.17
N SER A 119 1.58 -6.06 3.39
CA SER A 119 1.36 -7.40 3.93
C SER A 119 1.36 -7.36 5.45
N GLU A 120 0.47 -8.16 6.04
CA GLU A 120 0.56 -8.51 7.46
C GLU A 120 1.29 -9.86 7.57
N MET A 121 2.35 -9.90 8.37
CA MET A 121 3.31 -11.01 8.43
C MET A 121 3.41 -11.66 9.81
N SER A 122 2.94 -10.99 10.88
CA SER A 122 3.15 -11.45 12.26
C SER A 122 1.95 -12.15 12.90
N LEU A 123 0.99 -12.65 12.12
CA LEU A 123 -0.21 -13.32 12.62
C LEU A 123 -0.06 -14.84 12.81
N GLY A 124 1.18 -15.35 12.85
CA GLY A 124 1.46 -16.77 13.01
C GLY A 124 2.93 -17.06 13.28
N PHE A 125 3.31 -18.33 13.15
CA PHE A 125 4.69 -18.74 13.34
C PHE A 125 5.59 -18.20 12.22
N LEU A 126 6.68 -17.56 12.60
CA LEU A 126 7.72 -17.15 11.66
C LEU A 126 8.66 -18.34 11.37
N PRO A 127 8.97 -18.62 10.10
CA PRO A 127 10.03 -19.56 9.73
C PRO A 127 11.37 -19.20 10.40
N VAL A 128 12.17 -20.22 10.73
CA VAL A 128 13.45 -20.09 11.43
C VAL A 128 14.46 -19.20 10.68
N ASN A 129 14.34 -19.10 9.36
CA ASN A 129 15.23 -18.34 8.49
C ASN A 129 14.74 -16.91 8.18
N ILE A 130 13.65 -16.44 8.80
CA ILE A 130 13.20 -15.06 8.64
C ILE A 130 13.97 -14.11 9.57
N ASP A 131 14.30 -12.94 9.03
CA ASP A 131 14.82 -11.79 9.78
C ASP A 131 13.68 -11.22 10.65
N ILE A 132 13.64 -11.60 11.93
CA ILE A 132 12.57 -11.21 12.86
C ILE A 132 12.55 -9.70 13.07
N GLU A 133 13.71 -9.05 13.11
CA GLU A 133 13.80 -7.60 13.30
C GLU A 133 13.16 -6.87 12.12
N LEU A 134 13.41 -7.34 10.90
CA LEU A 134 12.76 -6.84 9.69
C LEU A 134 11.23 -6.94 9.75
N VAL A 135 10.69 -8.04 10.29
CA VAL A 135 9.24 -8.22 10.46
C VAL A 135 8.70 -7.23 11.50
N ARG A 136 9.42 -7.01 12.61
CA ARG A 136 9.05 -6.04 13.65
C ARG A 136 9.03 -4.62 13.10
N GLU A 137 10.09 -4.20 12.42
CA GLU A 137 10.17 -2.87 11.77
C GLU A 137 9.03 -2.68 10.75
N CYS A 138 8.67 -3.73 10.00
CA CYS A 138 7.53 -3.66 9.08
C CYS A 138 6.18 -3.53 9.82
N GLY A 139 6.03 -4.19 10.97
CA GLY A 139 4.87 -4.02 11.84
C GLY A 139 4.74 -2.58 12.33
N GLU A 140 5.83 -1.97 12.78
CA GLU A 140 5.85 -0.55 13.18
C GLU A 140 5.54 0.40 12.02
N PHE A 141 6.05 0.08 10.82
CA PHE A 141 5.72 0.82 9.61
C PHE A 141 4.21 0.72 9.28
N ASN A 142 3.63 -0.49 9.36
CA ASN A 142 2.19 -0.71 9.17
C ASN A 142 1.34 0.04 10.22
N GLN A 143 1.79 0.11 11.48
CA GLN A 143 1.13 0.90 12.52
C GLN A 143 1.10 2.39 12.17
N LYS A 144 2.23 2.96 11.70
CA LYS A 144 2.29 4.36 11.25
C LYS A 144 1.37 4.63 10.05
N LEU A 145 1.26 3.68 9.12
CA LEU A 145 0.29 3.76 8.02
C LEU A 145 -1.16 3.76 8.56
N ALA A 146 -1.48 2.87 9.50
CA ALA A 146 -2.81 2.74 10.08
C ALA A 146 -3.26 4.01 10.84
N GLN A 147 -2.33 4.68 11.54
CA GLN A 147 -2.58 5.97 12.20
C GLN A 147 -2.97 7.06 11.19
N LEU A 148 -2.25 7.14 10.06
CA LEU A 148 -2.57 8.09 8.99
C LEU A 148 -3.95 7.81 8.38
N CYS A 149 -4.31 6.53 8.25
CA CYS A 149 -5.54 6.12 7.57
C CYS A 149 -6.80 6.38 8.40
N SER A 150 -7.89 6.69 7.69
CA SER A 150 -9.24 6.77 8.26
C SER A 150 -9.95 5.42 8.28
N LYS A 151 -9.59 4.49 7.37
CA LYS A 151 -10.08 3.12 7.39
C LYS A 151 -8.92 2.13 7.25
N VAL A 152 -9.02 1.01 7.95
CA VAL A 152 -8.04 -0.08 7.88
C VAL A 152 -8.78 -1.39 7.69
N TYR A 153 -8.33 -2.19 6.74
CA TYR A 153 -8.89 -3.49 6.41
C TYR A 153 -7.83 -4.58 6.60
N LEU A 154 -8.24 -5.73 7.11
CA LEU A 154 -7.49 -6.98 7.02
C LEU A 154 -8.23 -7.92 6.08
N VAL A 155 -7.59 -8.33 4.99
CA VAL A 155 -8.20 -9.24 4.02
C VAL A 155 -7.71 -10.66 4.26
N VAL A 156 -8.65 -11.58 4.47
CA VAL A 156 -8.42 -13.01 4.73
C VAL A 156 -9.28 -13.83 3.78
N ALA A 157 -8.66 -14.74 3.00
CA ALA A 157 -9.37 -15.58 2.03
C ALA A 157 -10.29 -14.82 1.04
N GLY A 158 -9.94 -13.58 0.70
CA GLY A 158 -10.71 -12.68 -0.15
C GLY A 158 -11.78 -11.87 0.57
N CYS A 159 -11.98 -12.11 1.86
CA CYS A 159 -12.96 -11.43 2.71
C CYS A 159 -12.31 -10.28 3.48
N PRO A 160 -12.75 -9.03 3.28
CA PRO A 160 -12.27 -7.89 4.05
C PRO A 160 -12.91 -7.86 5.44
N VAL A 161 -12.09 -7.69 6.47
CA VAL A 161 -12.49 -7.38 7.84
C VAL A 161 -12.12 -5.94 8.14
N ILE A 162 -13.06 -5.13 8.61
CA ILE A 162 -12.81 -3.74 9.00
C ILE A 162 -12.15 -3.76 10.38
N LEU A 163 -10.94 -3.22 10.48
CA LEU A 163 -10.20 -3.08 11.74
C LEU A 163 -10.34 -1.67 12.35
N LYS A 164 -10.60 -0.68 11.49
CA LYS A 164 -10.80 0.72 11.85
C LYS A 164 -11.74 1.35 10.84
N ASP A 165 -12.77 2.04 11.31
CA ASP A 165 -13.59 2.92 10.49
C ASP A 165 -13.45 4.40 10.92
N LYS A 166 -14.04 5.32 10.14
CA LYS A 166 -14.01 6.76 10.37
C LYS A 166 -14.51 7.14 11.77
N GLU A 167 -15.58 6.48 12.23
CA GLU A 167 -16.17 6.73 13.55
C GLU A 167 -15.18 6.37 14.68
N ASP A 168 -14.38 5.31 14.54
CA ASP A 168 -13.39 4.93 15.56
C ASP A 168 -12.28 5.97 15.71
N LYS A 169 -11.91 6.62 14.60
CA LYS A 169 -10.91 7.70 14.59
C LYS A 169 -11.46 8.98 15.24
N GLU A 170 -12.74 9.28 15.00
CA GLU A 170 -13.41 10.44 15.60
C GLU A 170 -13.66 10.24 17.10
N ASN A 171 -13.87 9.01 17.55
CA ASN A 171 -14.05 8.64 18.96
C ASN A 171 -12.74 8.47 19.75
N GLY A 172 -11.58 8.72 19.15
CA GLY A 172 -10.28 8.65 19.84
C GLY A 172 -9.84 7.24 20.23
N LEU A 173 -10.43 6.20 19.61
CA LEU A 173 -10.05 4.80 19.85
C LEU A 173 -8.73 4.42 19.15
N PHE A 174 -8.24 5.28 18.23
CA PHE A 174 -7.01 5.07 17.44
C PHE A 174 -6.31 6.38 17.03
#